data_AF-A0AAN8PMD8-F1
#
_entry.id   AF-A0AAN8PMD8-F1
#
_cell.length_a   1.000
_cell.length_b   1.000
_cell.length_c   1.000
_cell.angle_alpha   90.00
_cell.angle_beta   90.00
_cell.angle_gamma   90.00
#
_symmetry.space_group_name_H-M   'P 1'
#
loop_
_entity.id
_entity.type
_entity.pdbx_description
1 polymer ?
#
loop_
_entity_poly.entity_id
_entity_poly.type
_entity_poly.pdbx_seq_one_letter_code
_entity_poly.pdbx_strand_id
1 'polypeptide(L)'
;MNTHKFSKHNMDNYVENILAENLTLKRQLESKSEALVILNKELAEFKTERDQFKLMAERLQEKCSTLKKGSYRENSVFNDRSEEPLSPTSIDVKEVNRSLKFEVECLRQKLRDALGDVKALRTKLKEQKPVVNDTDSISIKHLDREEELVKQLEAINNAKQKLEIDLQSILDEKEELLTERDAYKCKVHRLNHELSTLLKGENHTVIDIDSLIMENRFLQEQLQQAQEEISLSNQTISRYKTQMERKGSKGVIKFGLENLAGMGLSEKQVQELLENTPADQLPNTAATVTQLRTICVTLLENVKDKELALSHQRRANRILAAQIGQLKQRVQNLQGSQFVMFPSKILLEGYTGPDVKNYAYQNEIDSKNFNEDSEKNDSMESKNSGKFRAMISTTFTKVGHATAGAVM
;
A
#
# COMPACT_ATOMS: atom_id res chain seq x y z
N MET A 1 -100.19 -55.11 64.63
CA MET A 1 -98.76 -55.40 64.86
C MET A 1 -97.89 -55.28 63.58
N ASN A 2 -98.43 -55.43 62.36
CA ASN A 2 -97.64 -55.34 61.12
C ASN A 2 -97.37 -53.91 60.59
N THR A 3 -98.20 -52.92 60.96
CA THR A 3 -98.01 -51.52 60.51
C THR A 3 -96.83 -50.82 61.17
N HIS A 4 -96.52 -51.15 62.42
CA HIS A 4 -95.38 -50.55 63.15
C HIS A 4 -94.02 -51.10 62.70
N LYS A 5 -93.93 -52.39 62.33
CA LYS A 5 -92.71 -52.96 61.75
C LYS A 5 -92.42 -52.40 60.34
N PHE A 6 -93.47 -52.19 59.54
CA PHE A 6 -93.33 -51.60 58.20
C PHE A 6 -92.91 -50.13 58.26
N SER A 7 -93.47 -49.36 59.19
CA SER A 7 -93.06 -47.97 59.43
C SER A 7 -91.62 -47.85 59.94
N LYS A 8 -91.21 -48.73 60.87
CA LYS A 8 -89.82 -48.75 61.37
C LYS A 8 -88.81 -49.13 60.28
N HIS A 9 -89.08 -50.16 59.49
CA HIS A 9 -88.19 -50.55 58.39
C HIS A 9 -88.08 -49.47 57.30
N ASN A 10 -89.16 -48.73 57.02
CA ASN A 10 -89.12 -47.61 56.08
C ASN A 10 -88.28 -46.43 56.62
N MET A 11 -88.33 -46.18 57.94
CA MET A 11 -87.47 -45.19 58.59
C MET A 11 -86.01 -45.63 58.62
N ASP A 12 -85.73 -46.90 58.88
CA ASP A 12 -84.37 -47.45 58.89
C ASP A 12 -83.74 -47.37 57.48
N ASN A 13 -84.49 -47.73 56.43
CA ASN A 13 -84.05 -47.58 55.03
C ASN A 13 -83.83 -46.10 54.65
N TYR A 14 -84.65 -45.17 55.17
CA TYR A 14 -84.48 -43.74 54.95
C TYR A 14 -83.19 -43.20 55.61
N VAL A 15 -82.92 -43.64 56.85
CA VAL A 15 -81.68 -43.29 57.56
C VAL A 15 -80.45 -43.88 56.86
N GLU A 16 -80.53 -45.12 56.40
CA GLU A 16 -79.44 -45.78 55.67
C GLU A 16 -79.15 -45.08 54.31
N ASN A 17 -80.19 -44.66 53.59
CA ASN A 17 -80.04 -43.84 52.38
C ASN A 17 -79.39 -42.48 52.66
N ILE A 18 -79.78 -41.79 53.73
CA ILE A 18 -79.15 -40.52 54.12
C ILE A 18 -77.67 -40.71 54.49
N LEU A 19 -77.33 -41.82 55.17
CA LEU A 19 -75.95 -42.14 55.51
C LEU A 19 -75.12 -42.46 54.27
N ALA A 20 -75.66 -43.23 53.33
CA ALA A 20 -75.01 -43.51 52.05
C ALA A 20 -74.81 -42.21 51.24
N GLU A 21 -75.82 -41.35 51.17
CA GLU A 21 -75.73 -40.04 50.53
C GLU A 21 -74.65 -39.17 51.20
N ASN A 22 -74.62 -39.10 52.53
CA ASN A 22 -73.58 -38.37 53.28
C ASN A 22 -72.17 -38.88 52.98
N LEU A 23 -71.98 -40.20 52.88
CA LEU A 23 -70.70 -40.80 52.54
C LEU A 23 -70.27 -40.46 51.10
N THR A 24 -71.21 -40.46 50.15
CA THR A 24 -70.91 -40.04 48.77
C THR A 24 -70.55 -38.57 48.70
N LEU A 25 -71.29 -37.70 49.39
CA LEU A 25 -70.99 -36.27 49.49
C LEU A 25 -69.63 -36.01 50.13
N LYS A 26 -69.28 -36.76 51.18
CA LYS A 26 -67.97 -36.65 51.85
C LYS A 26 -66.83 -37.05 50.92
N ARG A 27 -66.95 -38.16 50.17
CA ARG A 27 -65.95 -38.57 49.18
C ARG A 27 -65.82 -37.56 48.04
N GLN A 28 -66.94 -37.00 47.58
CA GLN A 28 -66.92 -35.93 46.57
C GLN A 28 -66.26 -34.66 47.09
N LEU A 29 -66.50 -34.29 48.35
CA LEU A 29 -65.86 -33.16 49.00
C LEU A 29 -64.35 -33.38 49.13
N GLU A 30 -63.93 -34.56 49.56
CA GLU A 30 -62.52 -34.95 49.67
C GLU A 30 -61.83 -34.89 48.29
N SER A 31 -62.43 -35.49 47.26
CA SER A 31 -61.90 -35.44 45.88
C SER A 31 -61.81 -34.01 45.32
N LYS A 32 -62.83 -33.17 45.59
CA LYS A 32 -62.78 -31.74 45.20
C LYS A 32 -61.72 -30.97 45.99
N SER A 33 -61.52 -31.28 47.26
CA SER A 33 -60.49 -30.65 48.08
C SER A 33 -59.08 -31.00 47.60
N GLU A 34 -58.86 -32.26 47.20
CA GLU A 34 -57.59 -32.72 46.65
C GLU A 34 -57.32 -32.09 45.27
N ALA A 35 -58.33 -32.03 44.40
CA ALA A 35 -58.23 -31.33 43.12
C ALA A 35 -57.87 -29.84 43.30
N LEU A 36 -58.42 -29.17 44.32
CA LEU A 36 -58.05 -27.80 44.66
C LEU A 36 -56.60 -27.68 45.12
N VAL A 37 -56.08 -28.64 45.87
CA VAL A 37 -54.66 -28.66 46.29
C VAL A 37 -53.74 -28.81 45.07
N ILE A 38 -54.07 -29.72 44.15
CA ILE A 38 -53.30 -29.91 42.90
C ILE A 38 -53.32 -28.63 42.07
N LEU A 39 -54.49 -28.04 41.85
CA LEU A 39 -54.61 -26.80 41.09
C LEU A 39 -53.84 -25.64 41.75
N ASN A 40 -53.85 -25.56 43.08
CA ASN A 40 -53.08 -24.53 43.79
C ASN A 40 -51.57 -24.73 43.64
N LYS A 41 -51.11 -25.99 43.62
CA LYS A 41 -49.71 -26.32 43.33
C LYS A 41 -49.33 -25.92 41.90
N GLU A 42 -50.13 -26.28 40.91
CA GLU A 42 -49.92 -25.88 39.51
C GLU A 42 -49.93 -24.34 39.35
N LEU A 43 -50.83 -23.64 40.05
CA LEU A 43 -50.90 -22.18 40.05
C LEU A 43 -49.62 -21.57 40.67
N ALA A 44 -49.07 -22.18 41.73
CA ALA A 44 -47.79 -21.77 42.30
C ALA A 44 -46.64 -21.98 41.31
N GLU A 45 -46.62 -23.10 40.57
CA GLU A 45 -45.65 -23.38 39.52
C GLU A 45 -45.76 -22.38 38.35
N PHE A 46 -46.98 -22.06 37.88
CA PHE A 46 -47.16 -21.02 36.86
C PHE A 46 -46.75 -19.63 37.35
N LYS A 47 -46.90 -19.33 38.65
CA LYS A 47 -46.41 -18.07 39.22
C LYS A 47 -44.89 -18.01 39.19
N THR A 48 -44.20 -19.07 39.60
CA THR A 48 -42.73 -19.08 39.56
C THR A 48 -42.21 -19.05 38.13
N GLU A 49 -42.85 -19.76 37.20
CA GLU A 49 -42.50 -19.73 35.78
C GLU A 49 -42.72 -18.33 35.17
N ARG A 50 -43.86 -17.69 35.44
CA ARG A 50 -44.12 -16.30 35.05
C ARG A 50 -43.07 -15.35 35.62
N ASP A 51 -42.71 -15.52 36.88
CA ASP A 51 -41.72 -14.66 37.55
C ASP A 51 -40.32 -14.86 36.96
N GLN A 52 -39.96 -16.09 36.57
CA GLN A 52 -38.73 -16.38 35.82
C GLN A 52 -38.74 -15.72 34.43
N PHE A 53 -39.83 -15.83 33.67
CA PHE A 53 -39.95 -15.16 32.37
C PHE A 53 -39.91 -13.63 32.50
N LYS A 54 -40.54 -13.08 33.54
CA LYS A 54 -40.48 -11.65 33.83
C LYS A 54 -39.05 -11.20 34.11
N LEU A 55 -38.30 -11.94 34.92
CA LEU A 55 -36.90 -11.63 35.22
C LEU A 55 -36.02 -11.74 33.96
N MET A 56 -36.22 -12.77 33.14
CA MET A 56 -35.51 -12.91 31.86
C MET A 56 -35.81 -11.73 30.92
N ALA A 57 -37.05 -11.29 30.84
CA ALA A 57 -37.45 -10.14 30.03
C ALA A 57 -36.86 -8.83 30.57
N GLU A 58 -36.86 -8.61 31.89
CA GLU A 58 -36.22 -7.45 32.53
C GLU A 58 -34.71 -7.43 32.25
N ARG A 59 -34.03 -8.57 32.35
CA ARG A 59 -32.60 -8.71 32.02
C ARG A 59 -32.31 -8.43 30.55
N LEU A 60 -33.17 -8.89 29.65
CA LEU A 60 -33.05 -8.60 28.22
C LEU A 60 -33.28 -7.11 27.94
N GLN A 61 -34.29 -6.51 28.57
CA GLN A 61 -34.61 -5.09 28.46
C GLN A 61 -33.48 -4.21 29.01
N GLU A 62 -32.83 -4.62 30.10
CA GLU A 62 -31.66 -3.93 30.66
C GLU A 62 -30.50 -3.97 29.67
N LYS A 63 -30.18 -5.13 29.07
CA LYS A 63 -29.18 -5.26 28.00
C LYS A 63 -29.50 -4.41 26.78
N CYS A 64 -30.76 -4.39 26.33
CA CYS A 64 -31.16 -3.53 25.22
C CYS A 64 -31.10 -2.04 25.58
N SER A 65 -31.39 -1.69 26.84
CA SER A 65 -31.33 -0.30 27.32
C SER A 65 -29.89 0.21 27.48
N THR A 66 -28.95 -0.65 27.89
CA THR A 66 -27.52 -0.30 27.94
C THR A 66 -26.94 -0.14 26.53
N LEU A 67 -27.28 -1.03 25.60
CA LEU A 67 -26.92 -0.91 24.19
C LEU A 67 -27.51 0.37 23.55
N LYS A 68 -28.77 0.69 23.86
CA LYS A 68 -29.42 1.93 23.39
C LYS A 68 -28.76 3.18 23.97
N LYS A 69 -28.40 3.19 25.27
CA LYS A 69 -27.66 4.30 25.91
C LYS A 69 -26.23 4.45 25.37
N GLY A 70 -25.60 3.37 24.91
CA GLY A 70 -24.32 3.40 24.20
C GLY A 70 -24.43 4.03 22.82
N SER A 71 -25.45 3.67 22.04
CA SER A 71 -25.66 4.19 20.68
C SER A 71 -26.00 5.69 20.62
N TYR A 72 -26.65 6.26 21.65
CA TYR A 72 -26.93 7.72 21.70
C TYR A 72 -25.77 8.57 22.22
N ARG A 73 -24.64 7.98 22.65
CA ARG A 73 -23.46 8.70 23.15
C ARG A 73 -22.31 8.81 22.14
N GLU A 74 -22.45 8.23 20.94
CA GLU A 74 -21.35 8.12 19.97
C GLU A 74 -21.41 9.15 18.82
N ASN A 75 -22.43 10.02 18.80
CA ASN A 75 -22.59 11.04 17.76
C ASN A 75 -22.22 12.46 18.19
N SER A 76 -21.26 12.64 19.10
CA SER A 76 -20.72 13.97 19.35
C SER A 76 -19.24 13.98 19.73
N VAL A 77 -18.49 14.73 18.92
CA VAL A 77 -17.23 15.41 19.24
C VAL A 77 -15.95 14.64 18.93
N PHE A 78 -15.50 14.84 17.69
CA PHE A 78 -14.09 15.08 17.37
C PHE A 78 -13.52 16.15 18.34
N ASN A 79 -12.52 15.80 19.16
CA ASN A 79 -11.28 16.58 19.22
C ASN A 79 -10.18 15.90 20.05
N ASP A 80 -8.99 15.90 19.46
CA ASP A 80 -7.66 16.07 20.04
C ASP A 80 -7.11 15.07 21.08
N ARG A 81 -6.06 14.37 20.62
CA ARG A 81 -4.88 13.83 21.30
C ARG A 81 -5.04 13.01 22.60
N SER A 82 -4.21 11.95 22.61
CA SER A 82 -3.75 11.10 23.73
C SER A 82 -4.55 9.82 23.99
N GLU A 83 -3.88 8.72 23.67
CA GLU A 83 -4.07 7.34 24.16
C GLU A 83 -5.35 6.58 23.77
N GLU A 84 -5.12 5.41 23.18
CA GLU A 84 -6.12 4.42 22.78
C GLU A 84 -7.07 4.06 23.93
N PRO A 85 -8.40 4.04 23.71
CA PRO A 85 -9.32 3.41 24.62
C PRO A 85 -9.59 1.96 24.16
N LEU A 86 -8.77 1.01 24.63
CA LEU A 86 -9.13 -0.41 24.69
C LEU A 86 -10.32 -0.59 25.66
N SER A 87 -11.58 -0.38 25.23
CA SER A 87 -12.68 -0.29 26.21
C SER A 87 -14.01 -1.04 25.98
N PRO A 88 -14.33 -1.71 24.86
CA PRO A 88 -15.51 -2.59 24.82
C PRO A 88 -15.21 -3.99 25.40
N THR A 89 -14.05 -4.58 25.11
CA THR A 89 -13.66 -5.92 25.61
C THR A 89 -13.23 -5.93 27.08
N SER A 90 -12.70 -4.81 27.60
CA SER A 90 -12.23 -4.73 29.00
C SER A 90 -13.38 -4.81 30.01
N ILE A 91 -14.55 -4.27 29.67
CA ILE A 91 -15.74 -4.27 30.55
C ILE A 91 -16.34 -5.67 30.57
N ASP A 92 -16.51 -6.30 29.40
CA ASP A 92 -17.00 -7.68 29.29
C ASP A 92 -16.06 -8.67 29.99
N VAL A 93 -14.74 -8.52 29.82
CA VAL A 93 -13.74 -9.35 30.51
C VAL A 93 -13.79 -9.13 32.03
N LYS A 94 -14.04 -7.91 32.52
CA LYS A 94 -14.19 -7.65 33.97
C LYS A 94 -15.48 -8.23 34.54
N GLU A 95 -16.57 -8.21 33.79
CA GLU A 95 -17.86 -8.77 34.20
C GLU A 95 -17.82 -10.31 34.22
N VAL A 96 -17.24 -10.92 33.18
CA VAL A 96 -16.98 -12.37 33.14
C VAL A 96 -16.05 -12.79 34.29
N ASN A 97 -14.99 -12.02 34.57
CA ASN A 97 -14.12 -12.28 35.72
C ASN A 97 -14.84 -12.16 37.08
N ARG A 98 -15.80 -11.25 37.24
CA ARG A 98 -16.61 -11.18 38.46
C ARG A 98 -17.56 -12.36 38.58
N SER A 99 -18.20 -12.76 37.50
CA SER A 99 -19.09 -13.93 37.46
C SER A 99 -18.33 -15.22 37.79
N LEU A 100 -17.16 -15.42 37.19
CA LEU A 100 -16.28 -16.56 37.47
C LEU A 100 -15.80 -16.57 38.92
N LYS A 101 -15.44 -15.41 39.48
CA LYS A 101 -15.06 -15.31 40.92
C LYS A 101 -16.22 -15.72 41.83
N PHE A 102 -17.43 -15.27 41.54
CA PHE A 102 -18.61 -15.65 42.30
C PHE A 102 -18.91 -17.16 42.17
N GLU A 103 -18.78 -17.72 40.98
CA GLU A 103 -18.95 -19.16 40.75
C GLU A 103 -17.91 -19.99 41.52
N VAL A 104 -16.64 -19.56 41.51
CA VAL A 104 -15.57 -20.18 42.29
C VAL A 104 -15.86 -20.10 43.79
N GLU A 105 -16.35 -18.97 44.30
CA GLU A 105 -16.74 -18.83 45.70
C GLU A 105 -17.92 -19.73 46.07
N CYS A 106 -18.92 -19.84 45.19
CA CYS A 106 -20.08 -20.71 45.37
C CYS A 106 -19.69 -22.19 45.36
N LEU A 107 -18.82 -22.61 44.42
CA LEU A 107 -18.26 -23.96 44.37
C LEU A 107 -17.41 -24.27 45.60
N ARG A 108 -16.60 -23.31 46.08
CA ARG A 108 -15.84 -23.46 47.33
C ARG A 108 -16.76 -23.59 48.54
N GLN A 109 -17.89 -22.88 48.59
CA GLN A 109 -18.88 -23.04 49.65
C GLN A 109 -19.52 -24.44 49.59
N LYS A 110 -19.97 -24.89 48.41
CA LYS A 110 -20.52 -26.25 48.24
C LYS A 110 -19.52 -27.34 48.63
N LEU A 111 -18.24 -27.16 48.31
CA LEU A 111 -17.18 -28.08 48.73
C LEU A 111 -17.01 -28.09 50.25
N ARG A 112 -17.04 -26.92 50.91
CA ARG A 112 -16.99 -26.85 52.38
C ARG A 112 -18.20 -27.54 53.02
N ASP A 113 -19.39 -27.33 52.48
CA ASP A 113 -20.62 -27.92 52.99
C ASP A 113 -20.59 -29.45 52.83
N ALA A 114 -20.22 -29.95 51.64
CA ALA A 114 -20.06 -31.39 51.39
C ALA A 114 -18.98 -32.03 52.28
N LEU A 115 -17.84 -31.36 52.50
CA LEU A 115 -16.82 -31.84 53.44
C LEU A 115 -17.32 -31.84 54.89
N GLY A 116 -18.13 -30.85 55.27
CA GLY A 116 -18.83 -30.78 56.54
C GLY A 116 -19.79 -31.96 56.73
N ASP A 117 -20.58 -32.26 55.70
CA ASP A 117 -21.51 -33.39 55.68
C ASP A 117 -20.78 -34.73 55.77
N VAL A 118 -19.71 -34.92 55.00
CA VAL A 118 -18.85 -36.11 55.09
C VAL A 118 -18.28 -36.26 56.49
N LYS A 119 -17.83 -35.17 57.13
CA LYS A 119 -17.32 -35.21 58.50
C LYS A 119 -18.43 -35.59 59.49
N ALA A 120 -19.63 -35.02 59.35
CA ALA A 120 -20.77 -35.34 60.20
C ALA A 120 -21.27 -36.78 60.02
N LEU A 121 -21.22 -37.32 58.80
CA LEU A 121 -21.54 -38.72 58.53
C LEU A 121 -20.49 -39.66 59.12
N ARG A 122 -19.20 -39.31 59.04
CA ARG A 122 -18.11 -40.06 59.68
C ARG A 122 -18.24 -40.07 61.21
N THR A 123 -18.62 -38.95 61.84
CA THR A 123 -18.85 -38.91 63.29
C THR A 123 -20.09 -39.72 63.69
N LYS A 124 -21.19 -39.61 62.95
CA LYS A 124 -22.40 -40.43 63.16
C LYS A 124 -22.12 -41.92 63.00
N LEU A 125 -21.32 -42.31 62.01
CA LEU A 125 -20.90 -43.70 61.81
C LEU A 125 -20.04 -44.21 62.97
N LYS A 126 -19.17 -43.34 63.52
CA LYS A 126 -18.34 -43.66 64.69
C LYS A 126 -19.16 -43.77 65.98
N GLU A 127 -20.19 -42.96 66.14
CA GLU A 127 -21.12 -43.00 67.27
C GLU A 127 -22.11 -44.18 67.19
N GLN A 128 -22.44 -44.65 65.98
CA GLN A 128 -23.34 -45.80 65.75
C GLN A 128 -22.65 -47.17 65.80
N LYS A 129 -21.33 -47.28 66.00
CA LYS A 129 -20.66 -48.57 66.19
C LYS A 129 -20.74 -48.99 67.68
N PRO A 130 -21.64 -49.91 68.09
CA PRO A 130 -21.51 -50.54 69.40
C PRO A 130 -20.28 -51.47 69.40
N VAL A 131 -19.60 -51.49 70.55
CA VAL A 131 -18.42 -52.29 70.84
C VAL A 131 -18.69 -53.78 70.58
N VAL A 132 -18.07 -54.37 69.55
CA VAL A 132 -18.00 -55.83 69.35
C VAL A 132 -16.61 -56.24 68.81
N ASN A 133 -15.77 -56.68 69.75
CA ASN A 133 -14.75 -57.75 69.77
C ASN A 133 -14.01 -58.17 68.47
N ASP A 134 -12.67 -58.00 68.51
CA ASP A 134 -11.52 -58.76 67.97
C ASP A 134 -11.49 -59.36 66.55
N THR A 135 -12.59 -59.42 65.79
CA THR A 135 -12.56 -59.71 64.34
C THR A 135 -12.26 -58.45 63.50
N ASP A 136 -12.35 -57.26 64.10
CA ASP A 136 -12.15 -55.98 63.44
C ASP A 136 -10.68 -55.72 63.06
N SER A 137 -9.69 -56.40 63.64
CA SER A 137 -8.27 -56.17 63.29
C SER A 137 -7.90 -56.62 61.87
N ILE A 138 -8.56 -57.66 61.35
CA ILE A 138 -8.42 -58.10 59.95
C ILE A 138 -9.19 -57.16 59.02
N SER A 139 -10.36 -56.69 59.46
CA SER A 139 -11.19 -55.73 58.71
C SER A 139 -10.49 -54.37 58.58
N ILE A 140 -9.82 -53.88 59.64
CA ILE A 140 -9.03 -52.64 59.63
C ILE A 140 -7.82 -52.77 58.69
N LYS A 141 -7.07 -53.89 58.73
CA LYS A 141 -5.96 -54.12 57.79
C LYS A 141 -6.43 -54.25 56.34
N HIS A 142 -7.62 -54.79 56.11
CA HIS A 142 -8.23 -54.86 54.78
C HIS A 142 -8.61 -53.46 54.29
N LEU A 143 -9.23 -52.64 55.15
CA LEU A 143 -9.57 -51.25 54.87
C LEU A 143 -8.31 -50.41 54.58
N ASP A 144 -7.20 -50.62 55.30
CA ASP A 144 -5.93 -49.93 55.05
C ASP A 144 -5.35 -50.29 53.65
N ARG A 145 -5.42 -51.57 53.27
CA ARG A 145 -4.99 -52.04 51.94
C ARG A 145 -5.88 -51.50 50.82
N GLU A 146 -7.19 -51.43 51.06
CA GLU A 146 -8.15 -50.80 50.15
C GLU A 146 -7.87 -49.30 50.01
N GLU A 147 -7.55 -48.61 51.10
CA GLU A 147 -7.18 -47.19 51.08
C GLU A 147 -5.87 -46.94 50.31
N GLU A 148 -4.86 -47.79 50.47
CA GLU A 148 -3.62 -47.73 49.68
C GLU A 148 -3.87 -47.95 48.19
N LEU A 149 -4.74 -48.92 47.83
CA LEU A 149 -5.14 -49.15 46.44
C LEU A 149 -5.90 -47.96 45.86
N VAL A 150 -6.80 -47.34 46.64
CA VAL A 150 -7.51 -46.12 46.23
C VAL A 150 -6.52 -44.98 46.02
N LYS A 151 -5.54 -44.78 46.91
CA LYS A 151 -4.49 -43.75 46.73
C LYS A 151 -3.65 -44.00 45.47
N GLN A 152 -3.33 -45.25 45.17
CA GLN A 152 -2.61 -45.61 43.94
C GLN A 152 -3.47 -45.33 42.70
N LEU A 153 -4.76 -45.68 42.73
CA LEU A 153 -5.70 -45.39 41.65
C LEU A 153 -5.89 -43.88 41.45
N GLU A 154 -6.00 -43.11 42.52
CA GLU A 154 -6.07 -41.65 42.49
C GLU A 154 -4.77 -41.05 41.92
N ALA A 155 -3.61 -41.56 42.31
CA ALA A 155 -2.32 -41.10 41.78
C ALA A 155 -2.18 -41.38 40.28
N ILE A 156 -2.57 -42.58 39.82
CA ILE A 156 -2.58 -42.95 38.40
C ILE A 156 -3.61 -42.12 37.63
N ASN A 157 -4.80 -41.91 38.19
CA ASN A 157 -5.84 -41.10 37.56
C ASN A 157 -5.42 -39.63 37.45
N ASN A 158 -4.78 -39.08 38.47
CA ASN A 158 -4.21 -37.73 38.43
C ASN A 158 -3.08 -37.62 37.39
N ALA A 159 -2.22 -38.65 37.28
CA ALA A 159 -1.19 -38.69 36.24
C ALA A 159 -1.80 -38.79 34.84
N LYS A 160 -2.86 -39.58 34.67
CA LYS A 160 -3.64 -39.68 33.43
C LYS A 160 -4.24 -38.33 33.05
N GLN A 161 -4.90 -37.64 33.99
CA GLN A 161 -5.49 -36.32 33.76
C GLN A 161 -4.43 -35.28 33.38
N LYS A 162 -3.27 -35.28 34.04
CA LYS A 162 -2.15 -34.40 33.66
C LYS A 162 -1.70 -34.67 32.24
N LEU A 163 -1.51 -35.94 31.88
CA LEU A 163 -1.11 -36.32 30.53
C LEU A 163 -2.17 -35.96 29.48
N GLU A 164 -3.46 -36.05 29.81
CA GLU A 164 -4.56 -35.60 28.94
C GLU A 164 -4.52 -34.09 28.70
N ILE A 165 -4.23 -33.29 29.74
CA ILE A 165 -4.07 -31.83 29.64
C ILE A 165 -2.83 -31.49 28.81
N ASP A 166 -1.68 -32.14 29.08
CA ASP A 166 -0.44 -31.90 28.35
C ASP A 166 -0.61 -32.27 26.86
N LEU A 167 -1.31 -33.38 26.57
CA LEU A 167 -1.64 -33.77 25.21
C LEU A 167 -2.52 -32.72 24.52
N GLN A 168 -3.53 -32.18 25.21
CA GLN A 168 -4.36 -31.12 24.66
C GLN A 168 -3.54 -29.85 24.37
N SER A 169 -2.66 -29.45 25.28
CA SER A 169 -1.75 -28.31 25.09
C SER A 169 -0.89 -28.48 23.83
N ILE A 170 -0.32 -29.67 23.62
CA ILE A 170 0.49 -29.96 22.43
C ILE A 170 -0.36 -29.95 21.15
N LEU A 171 -1.62 -30.40 21.21
CA LEU A 171 -2.53 -30.34 20.07
C LEU A 171 -2.87 -28.90 19.69
N ASP A 172 -3.10 -28.04 20.68
CA ASP A 172 -3.37 -26.62 20.48
C ASP A 172 -2.14 -25.92 19.86
N GLU A 173 -0.93 -26.14 20.41
CA GLU A 173 0.33 -25.64 19.84
C GLU A 173 0.55 -26.12 18.39
N LYS A 174 0.23 -27.39 18.11
CA LYS A 174 0.30 -27.94 16.75
C LYS A 174 -0.68 -27.22 15.82
N GLU A 175 -1.90 -26.92 16.26
CA GLU A 175 -2.88 -26.19 15.45
C GLU A 175 -2.38 -24.77 15.13
N GLU A 176 -1.83 -24.06 16.12
CA GLU A 176 -1.20 -22.76 15.91
C GLU A 176 -0.09 -22.83 14.85
N LEU A 177 0.83 -23.79 14.96
CA LEU A 177 1.90 -24.00 13.98
C LEU A 177 1.37 -24.35 12.57
N LEU A 178 0.26 -25.08 12.47
CA LEU A 178 -0.38 -25.36 11.18
C LEU A 178 -0.95 -24.08 10.56
N THR A 179 -1.61 -23.24 11.35
CA THR A 179 -2.13 -21.96 10.87
C THR A 179 -0.99 -21.02 10.43
N GLU A 180 0.12 -20.99 11.17
CA GLU A 180 1.29 -20.18 10.82
C GLU A 180 1.95 -20.69 9.53
N ARG A 181 2.12 -22.01 9.40
CA ARG A 181 2.61 -22.66 8.17
C ARG A 181 1.73 -22.29 6.97
N ASP A 182 0.41 -22.33 7.12
CA ASP A 182 -0.52 -22.02 6.03
C ASP A 182 -0.48 -20.53 5.67
N ALA A 183 -0.33 -19.64 6.65
CA ALA A 183 -0.08 -18.22 6.42
C ALA A 183 1.23 -17.98 5.64
N TYR A 184 2.32 -18.66 6.01
CA TYR A 184 3.58 -18.58 5.26
C TYR A 184 3.47 -19.17 3.87
N LYS A 185 2.75 -20.28 3.69
CA LYS A 185 2.52 -20.87 2.37
C LYS A 185 1.76 -19.90 1.46
N CYS A 186 0.71 -19.25 1.98
CA CYS A 186 0.00 -18.19 1.27
C CYS A 186 0.93 -17.01 0.92
N LYS A 187 1.78 -16.57 1.87
CA LYS A 187 2.77 -15.51 1.63
C LYS A 187 3.75 -15.89 0.52
N VAL A 188 4.28 -17.11 0.53
CA VAL A 188 5.19 -17.62 -0.50
C VAL A 188 4.48 -17.69 -1.86
N HIS A 189 3.25 -18.21 -1.91
CA HIS A 189 2.47 -18.22 -3.16
C HIS A 189 2.23 -16.81 -3.70
N ARG A 190 1.88 -15.86 -2.84
CA ARG A 190 1.69 -14.45 -3.23
C ARG A 190 2.98 -13.83 -3.75
N LEU A 191 4.08 -13.95 -3.01
CA LEU A 191 5.39 -13.44 -3.43
C LEU A 191 5.88 -14.10 -4.72
N ASN A 192 5.69 -15.41 -4.87
CA ASN A 192 6.07 -16.12 -6.09
C ASN A 192 5.17 -15.73 -7.28
N HIS A 193 3.90 -15.42 -7.03
CA HIS A 193 3.02 -14.84 -8.04
C HIS A 193 3.48 -13.43 -8.43
N GLU A 194 3.78 -12.55 -7.47
CA GLU A 194 4.33 -11.22 -7.72
C GLU A 194 5.66 -11.31 -8.50
N LEU A 195 6.58 -12.18 -8.09
CA LEU A 195 7.84 -12.43 -8.78
C LEU A 195 7.61 -13.01 -10.18
N SER A 196 6.72 -13.97 -10.33
CA SER A 196 6.36 -14.51 -11.64
C SER A 196 5.74 -13.45 -12.54
N THR A 197 4.94 -12.54 -12.00
CA THR A 197 4.34 -11.41 -12.74
C THR A 197 5.40 -10.38 -13.11
N LEU A 198 6.37 -10.10 -12.23
CA LEU A 198 7.54 -9.28 -12.55
C LEU A 198 8.40 -9.92 -13.65
N LEU A 199 8.61 -11.23 -13.59
CA LEU A 199 9.42 -11.97 -14.57
C LEU A 199 8.70 -12.23 -15.89
N LYS A 200 7.36 -12.35 -15.89
CA LYS A 200 6.52 -12.57 -17.09
C LYS A 200 5.96 -11.26 -17.66
N GLY A 201 6.22 -10.13 -17.01
CA GLY A 201 5.69 -8.83 -17.41
C GLY A 201 6.33 -8.34 -18.70
N GLU A 202 5.62 -8.49 -19.82
CA GLU A 202 5.89 -7.75 -21.06
C GLU A 202 5.64 -6.23 -20.92
N ASN A 203 5.11 -5.74 -19.78
CA ASN A 203 4.77 -4.33 -19.58
C ASN A 203 4.93 -3.82 -18.14
N HIS A 204 6.09 -4.03 -17.51
CA HIS A 204 6.60 -3.04 -16.55
C HIS A 204 8.10 -3.18 -16.41
N THR A 205 8.76 -2.12 -16.83
CA THR A 205 10.18 -1.84 -16.65
C THR A 205 10.59 -2.10 -15.21
N VAL A 206 11.39 -3.13 -14.97
CA VAL A 206 12.41 -3.04 -13.92
C VAL A 206 13.08 -1.70 -14.18
N ILE A 207 12.83 -0.72 -13.30
CA ILE A 207 13.35 0.62 -13.48
C ILE A 207 14.85 0.47 -13.49
N ASP A 208 15.43 0.60 -14.69
CA ASP A 208 16.85 0.45 -14.87
C ASP A 208 17.53 1.55 -14.06
N ILE A 209 18.21 1.14 -12.99
CA ILE A 209 18.90 2.02 -12.07
C ILE A 209 19.93 2.84 -12.83
N ASP A 210 20.57 2.25 -13.85
CA ASP A 210 21.53 2.95 -14.68
C ASP A 210 20.86 4.03 -15.54
N SER A 211 19.65 3.76 -16.04
CA SER A 211 18.83 4.76 -16.76
C SER A 211 18.41 5.92 -15.85
N LEU A 212 18.04 5.66 -14.59
CA LEU A 212 17.78 6.71 -13.60
C LEU A 212 19.03 7.51 -13.25
N ILE A 213 20.18 6.86 -13.10
CA ILE A 213 21.45 7.52 -12.82
C ILE A 213 21.84 8.42 -14.00
N MET A 214 21.67 7.95 -15.23
CA MET A 214 21.91 8.75 -16.43
C MET A 214 20.98 9.97 -16.50
N GLU A 215 19.69 9.80 -16.19
CA GLU A 215 18.75 10.92 -16.14
C GLU A 215 19.13 11.92 -15.04
N ASN A 216 19.48 11.45 -13.84
CA ASN A 216 19.89 12.31 -12.73
C ASN A 216 21.14 13.13 -13.10
N ARG A 217 22.13 12.47 -13.72
CA ARG A 217 23.34 13.13 -14.22
C ARG A 217 23.02 14.17 -15.29
N PHE A 218 22.15 13.84 -16.24
CA PHE A 218 21.72 14.77 -17.29
C PHE A 218 21.02 16.00 -16.70
N LEU A 219 20.11 15.80 -15.73
CA LEU A 219 19.41 16.88 -15.04
C LEU A 219 20.37 17.76 -14.22
N GLN A 220 21.38 17.17 -13.58
CA GLN A 220 22.43 17.92 -12.89
C GLN A 220 23.25 18.78 -13.86
N GLU A 221 23.65 18.23 -15.01
CA GLU A 221 24.37 18.95 -16.05
C GLU A 221 23.54 20.12 -16.62
N GLN A 222 22.24 19.89 -16.89
CA GLN A 222 21.31 20.94 -17.32
C GLN A 222 21.16 22.06 -16.28
N LEU A 223 21.07 21.69 -14.99
CA LEU A 223 20.97 22.66 -13.89
C LEU A 223 22.26 23.48 -13.77
N GLN A 224 23.42 22.84 -13.90
CA GLN A 224 24.71 23.52 -13.88
C GLN A 224 24.84 24.50 -15.05
N GLN A 225 24.45 24.10 -16.27
CA GLN A 225 24.48 24.99 -17.43
C GLN A 225 23.58 26.23 -17.20
N ALA A 226 22.37 26.03 -16.66
CA ALA A 226 21.49 27.14 -16.34
C ALA A 226 22.10 28.09 -15.28
N GLN A 227 22.81 27.56 -14.29
CA GLN A 227 23.53 28.38 -13.30
C GLN A 227 24.68 29.19 -13.93
N GLU A 228 25.43 28.58 -14.86
CA GLU A 228 26.49 29.25 -15.61
C GLU A 228 25.93 30.37 -16.51
N GLU A 229 24.81 30.14 -17.19
CA GLU A 229 24.11 31.15 -17.99
C GLU A 229 23.62 32.33 -17.11
N ILE A 230 23.06 32.04 -15.94
CA ILE A 230 22.67 33.07 -14.97
C ILE A 230 23.90 33.87 -14.51
N SER A 231 25.02 33.21 -14.23
CA SER A 231 26.28 33.85 -13.83
C SER A 231 26.83 34.77 -14.93
N LEU A 232 26.86 34.30 -16.18
CA LEU A 232 27.28 35.08 -17.34
C LEU A 232 26.36 36.28 -17.61
N SER A 233 25.04 36.09 -17.49
CA SER A 233 24.07 37.16 -17.60
C SER A 233 24.28 38.22 -16.51
N ASN A 234 24.47 37.80 -15.25
CA ASN A 234 24.77 38.69 -14.14
C ASN A 234 26.09 39.46 -14.34
N GLN A 235 27.14 38.81 -14.86
CA GLN A 235 28.39 39.49 -15.19
C GLN A 235 28.17 40.54 -16.29
N THR A 236 27.35 40.23 -17.29
CA THR A 236 27.02 41.13 -18.40
C THR A 236 26.20 42.33 -17.89
N ILE A 237 25.20 42.10 -17.05
CA ILE A 237 24.41 43.14 -16.38
C ILE A 237 25.32 44.05 -15.54
N SER A 238 26.26 43.47 -14.78
CA SER A 238 27.24 44.23 -13.99
C SER A 238 28.16 45.10 -14.87
N ARG A 239 28.61 44.58 -16.02
CA ARG A 239 29.37 45.37 -17.01
C ARG A 239 28.55 46.51 -17.60
N TYR A 240 27.29 46.30 -17.94
CA TYR A 240 26.42 47.38 -18.42
C TYR A 240 26.12 48.41 -17.33
N LYS A 241 25.90 47.98 -16.09
CA LYS A 241 25.71 48.87 -14.94
C LYS A 241 26.93 49.78 -14.73
N THR A 242 28.13 49.21 -14.72
CA THR A 242 29.37 49.99 -14.58
C THR A 242 29.63 50.92 -15.78
N GLN A 243 29.28 50.53 -17.01
CA GLN A 243 29.37 51.42 -18.18
C GLN A 243 28.36 52.58 -18.11
N MET A 244 27.14 52.32 -17.61
CA MET A 244 26.12 53.34 -17.38
C MET A 244 26.54 54.31 -16.27
N GLU A 245 27.08 53.81 -15.17
CA GLU A 245 27.65 54.63 -14.08
C GLU A 245 28.83 55.49 -14.58
N ARG A 246 29.67 54.96 -15.49
CA ARG A 246 30.73 55.73 -16.15
C ARG A 246 30.20 56.80 -17.12
N LYS A 247 29.11 56.53 -17.85
CA LYS A 247 28.42 57.54 -18.68
C LYS A 247 27.73 58.64 -17.87
N GLY A 248 27.35 58.35 -16.61
CA GLY A 248 26.91 59.35 -15.64
C GLY A 248 28.04 60.28 -15.16
N SER A 249 29.30 59.92 -15.39
CA SER A 249 30.48 60.68 -14.99
C SER A 249 31.24 61.21 -16.22
N LYS A 250 30.75 62.32 -16.79
CA LYS A 250 31.46 63.29 -17.66
C LYS A 250 32.16 62.73 -18.93
N GLY A 251 31.69 63.19 -20.08
CA GLY A 251 32.55 63.53 -21.21
C GLY A 251 32.40 62.66 -22.48
N VAL A 252 32.22 63.36 -23.59
CA VAL A 252 32.19 62.92 -24.98
C VAL A 252 33.33 61.94 -25.31
N ILE A 253 33.02 60.71 -25.74
CA ILE A 253 34.02 59.81 -26.33
C ILE A 253 34.05 60.04 -27.84
N LYS A 254 35.10 60.74 -28.26
CA LYS A 254 35.56 60.87 -29.64
C LYS A 254 36.06 59.50 -30.12
N PHE A 255 35.42 58.92 -31.13
CA PHE A 255 35.90 57.72 -31.83
C PHE A 255 37.18 58.05 -32.60
N GLY A 256 38.34 57.80 -32.00
CA GLY A 256 39.65 57.82 -32.66
C GLY A 256 39.99 56.42 -33.18
N LEU A 257 40.34 56.33 -34.46
CA LEU A 257 40.58 55.10 -35.25
C LEU A 257 41.89 54.36 -34.87
N GLU A 258 42.62 54.84 -33.85
CA GLU A 258 43.98 54.37 -33.53
C GLU A 258 44.01 53.08 -32.67
N ASN A 259 42.86 52.56 -32.26
CA ASN A 259 42.75 51.34 -31.43
C ASN A 259 42.23 50.10 -32.20
N LEU A 260 42.47 50.02 -33.51
CA LEU A 260 42.04 48.87 -34.35
C LEU A 260 42.87 47.59 -34.16
N ALA A 261 43.96 47.61 -33.38
CA ALA A 261 44.75 46.43 -33.06
C ALA A 261 44.06 45.61 -31.95
N GLY A 262 43.01 44.88 -32.31
CA GLY A 262 42.27 43.99 -31.40
C GLY A 262 40.76 43.97 -31.59
N MET A 263 40.24 44.77 -32.53
CA MET A 263 38.82 44.77 -32.88
C MET A 263 38.64 43.92 -34.13
N GLY A 264 38.10 42.71 -33.98
CA GLY A 264 37.76 41.82 -35.10
C GLY A 264 36.86 42.56 -36.09
N LEU A 265 37.40 42.91 -37.25
CA LEU A 265 36.68 43.65 -38.29
C LEU A 265 35.62 42.73 -38.90
N SER A 266 34.38 43.22 -38.93
CA SER A 266 33.26 42.51 -39.56
C SER A 266 33.46 42.43 -41.08
N GLU A 267 32.96 41.35 -41.69
CA GLU A 267 33.01 41.09 -43.15
C GLU A 267 32.55 42.29 -43.99
N LYS A 268 31.54 43.03 -43.50
CA LYS A 268 31.03 44.26 -44.15
C LYS A 268 32.02 45.41 -44.10
N GLN A 269 32.80 45.54 -43.01
CA GLN A 269 33.77 46.62 -42.84
C GLN A 269 35.02 46.39 -43.69
N VAL A 270 35.39 45.13 -43.92
CA VAL A 270 36.47 44.77 -44.85
C VAL A 270 36.03 45.00 -46.30
N GLN A 271 34.78 44.65 -46.64
CA GLN A 271 34.21 44.88 -47.97
C GLN A 271 34.10 46.38 -48.30
N GLU A 272 33.66 47.20 -47.36
CA GLU A 272 33.53 48.65 -47.53
C GLU A 272 34.90 49.35 -47.68
N LEU A 273 35.96 48.86 -47.04
CA LEU A 273 37.32 49.38 -47.24
C LEU A 273 37.91 49.00 -48.61
N LEU A 274 37.55 47.83 -49.14
CA LEU A 274 37.97 47.37 -50.47
C LEU A 274 37.18 48.04 -51.60
N GLU A 275 35.87 48.25 -51.44
CA GLU A 275 35.02 48.91 -52.44
C GLU A 275 35.27 50.42 -52.56
N ASN A 276 35.70 51.08 -51.47
CA ASN A 276 35.97 52.52 -51.47
C ASN A 276 37.37 52.92 -51.99
N THR A 277 38.22 51.95 -52.38
CA THR A 277 39.59 52.23 -52.85
C THR A 277 39.75 51.86 -54.33
N PRO A 278 39.56 52.78 -55.29
CA PRO A 278 39.83 52.50 -56.70
C PRO A 278 41.35 52.29 -56.93
N ALA A 279 41.71 51.19 -57.60
CA ALA A 279 43.09 50.73 -57.79
C ALA A 279 44.00 51.69 -58.59
N ASP A 280 43.45 52.68 -59.28
CA ASP A 280 44.18 53.52 -60.24
C ASP A 280 44.87 54.77 -59.65
N GLN A 281 44.86 54.98 -58.32
CA GLN A 281 45.54 56.12 -57.67
C GLN A 281 46.29 55.76 -56.38
N LEU A 282 46.94 54.60 -56.30
CA LEU A 282 47.79 54.27 -55.15
C LEU A 282 49.26 54.65 -55.43
N PRO A 283 49.79 55.75 -54.85
CA PRO A 283 51.21 56.03 -54.93
C PRO A 283 52.00 54.94 -54.20
N ASN A 284 53.04 54.42 -54.85
CA ASN A 284 53.95 53.38 -54.37
C ASN A 284 54.82 53.87 -53.20
N THR A 285 54.17 54.13 -52.06
CA THR A 285 54.78 54.64 -50.83
C THR A 285 54.81 53.54 -49.78
N ALA A 286 55.83 53.53 -48.91
CA ALA A 286 55.99 52.48 -47.90
C ALA A 286 54.74 52.30 -46.99
N ALA A 287 53.94 53.35 -46.83
CA ALA A 287 52.70 53.33 -46.05
C ALA A 287 51.54 52.57 -46.73
N THR A 288 51.41 52.61 -48.07
CA THR A 288 50.37 51.85 -48.78
C THR A 288 50.72 50.35 -48.82
N VAL A 289 52.01 50.03 -48.91
CA VAL A 289 52.52 48.66 -48.81
C VAL A 289 52.31 48.06 -47.40
N THR A 290 52.48 48.84 -46.33
CA THR A 290 52.20 48.36 -44.96
C THR A 290 50.70 48.17 -44.73
N GLN A 291 49.84 49.07 -45.23
CA GLN A 291 48.38 48.90 -45.18
C GLN A 291 47.91 47.64 -45.92
N LEU A 292 48.41 47.40 -47.14
CA LEU A 292 48.11 46.17 -47.88
C LEU A 292 48.60 44.92 -47.13
N ARG A 293 49.79 44.95 -46.53
CA ARG A 293 50.28 43.84 -45.68
C ARG A 293 49.36 43.61 -44.48
N THR A 294 48.91 44.65 -43.80
CA THR A 294 47.98 44.52 -42.68
C THR A 294 46.64 43.93 -43.13
N ILE A 295 46.08 44.37 -44.26
CA ILE A 295 44.85 43.78 -44.83
C ILE A 295 45.05 42.32 -45.23
N CYS A 296 46.18 41.97 -45.85
CA CYS A 296 46.49 40.59 -46.18
C CYS A 296 46.63 39.70 -44.93
N VAL A 297 47.22 40.23 -43.85
CA VAL A 297 47.35 39.51 -42.57
C VAL A 297 45.99 39.33 -41.91
N THR A 298 45.15 40.36 -41.86
CA THR A 298 43.79 40.25 -41.28
C THR A 298 42.88 39.36 -42.10
N LEU A 299 42.99 39.37 -43.43
CA LEU A 299 42.29 38.42 -44.30
C LEU A 299 42.78 36.99 -44.07
N LEU A 300 44.09 36.78 -43.89
CA LEU A 300 44.64 35.46 -43.59
C LEU A 300 44.18 34.95 -42.20
N GLU A 301 44.15 35.83 -41.19
CA GLU A 301 43.61 35.52 -39.87
C GLU A 301 42.11 35.19 -39.95
N ASN A 302 41.32 35.98 -40.68
CA ASN A 302 39.89 35.72 -40.90
C ASN A 302 39.64 34.38 -41.63
N VAL A 303 40.48 34.03 -42.61
CA VAL A 303 40.38 32.74 -43.29
C VAL A 303 40.71 31.59 -42.34
N LYS A 304 41.75 31.74 -41.50
CA LYS A 304 42.10 30.75 -40.47
C LYS A 304 41.00 30.61 -39.43
N ASP A 305 40.37 31.70 -38.99
CA ASP A 305 39.26 31.66 -38.04
C ASP A 305 38.03 30.98 -38.65
N LYS A 306 37.70 31.26 -39.92
CA LYS A 306 36.65 30.54 -40.66
C LYS A 306 36.99 29.06 -40.81
N GLU A 307 38.25 28.71 -41.08
CA GLU A 307 38.70 27.32 -41.15
C GLU A 307 38.59 26.59 -39.80
N LEU A 308 38.99 27.25 -38.70
CA LEU A 308 38.84 26.74 -37.35
C LEU A 308 37.37 26.56 -36.98
N ALA A 309 36.51 27.55 -37.26
CA ALA A 309 35.07 27.45 -37.03
C ALA A 309 34.46 26.29 -37.81
N LEU A 310 34.84 26.10 -39.07
CA LEU A 310 34.38 24.99 -39.91
C LEU A 310 34.90 23.64 -39.37
N SER A 311 36.13 23.59 -38.87
CA SER A 311 36.70 22.42 -38.20
C SER A 311 35.93 22.05 -36.93
N HIS A 312 35.62 23.03 -36.08
CA HIS A 312 34.78 22.84 -34.89
C HIS A 312 33.38 22.37 -35.27
N GLN A 313 32.77 22.96 -36.29
CA GLN A 313 31.46 22.53 -36.80
C GLN A 313 31.50 21.09 -37.33
N ARG A 314 32.54 20.72 -38.09
CA ARG A 314 32.73 19.33 -38.54
C ARG A 314 32.90 18.36 -37.37
N ARG A 315 33.63 18.75 -36.32
CA ARG A 315 33.82 17.93 -35.12
C ARG A 315 32.50 17.77 -34.34
N ALA A 316 31.74 18.85 -34.16
CA ALA A 316 30.42 18.82 -33.54
C ALA A 316 29.46 17.92 -34.34
N ASN A 317 29.43 18.06 -35.66
CA ASN A 317 28.61 17.21 -36.53
C ASN A 317 29.01 15.73 -36.46
N ARG A 318 30.30 15.40 -36.30
CA ARG A 318 30.75 14.02 -36.06
C ARG A 318 30.25 13.46 -34.74
N ILE A 319 30.27 14.26 -33.67
CA ILE A 319 29.77 13.84 -32.35
C ILE A 319 28.26 13.64 -32.40
N LEU A 320 27.52 14.57 -33.01
CA LEU A 320 26.07 14.45 -33.21
C LEU A 320 25.73 13.21 -34.04
N ALA A 321 26.45 12.94 -35.13
CA ALA A 321 26.25 11.73 -35.93
C ALA A 321 26.50 10.45 -35.11
N ALA A 322 27.52 10.43 -34.26
CA ALA A 322 27.79 9.31 -33.35
C ALA A 322 26.69 9.13 -32.29
N GLN A 323 26.20 10.23 -31.70
CA GLN A 323 25.09 10.21 -30.76
C GLN A 323 23.78 9.76 -31.43
N ILE A 324 23.48 10.24 -32.63
CA ILE A 324 22.34 9.78 -33.44
C ILE A 324 22.47 8.29 -33.75
N GLY A 325 23.68 7.81 -34.05
CA GLY A 325 23.95 6.38 -34.23
C GLY A 325 23.66 5.56 -32.96
N GLN A 326 24.15 6.01 -31.81
CA GLN A 326 23.87 5.37 -30.51
C GLN A 326 22.39 5.44 -30.12
N LEU A 327 21.72 6.56 -30.40
CA LEU A 327 20.28 6.72 -30.19
C LEU A 327 19.50 5.77 -31.10
N LYS A 328 19.82 5.69 -32.39
CA LYS A 328 19.21 4.74 -33.31
C LYS A 328 19.41 3.29 -32.84
N GLN A 329 20.60 2.94 -32.37
CA GLN A 329 20.89 1.61 -31.82
C GLN A 329 20.09 1.34 -30.55
N ARG A 330 19.99 2.31 -29.62
CA ARG A 330 19.14 2.20 -28.43
C ARG A 330 17.67 2.04 -28.81
N VAL A 331 17.16 2.85 -29.73
CA VAL A 331 15.76 2.76 -30.20
C VAL A 331 15.49 1.41 -30.86
N GLN A 332 16.42 0.90 -31.66
CA GLN A 332 16.30 -0.42 -32.29
C GLN A 332 16.32 -1.56 -31.26
N ASN A 333 17.18 -1.48 -30.24
CA ASN A 333 17.22 -2.44 -29.14
C ASN A 333 15.98 -2.34 -28.23
N LEU A 334 15.37 -1.16 -28.14
CA LEU A 334 14.17 -0.87 -27.34
C LEU A 334 12.87 -1.08 -28.13
N GLN A 335 12.91 -1.49 -29.40
CA GLN A 335 11.72 -1.62 -30.25
C GLN A 335 10.73 -2.73 -29.79
N GLY A 336 11.02 -3.43 -28.69
CA GLY A 336 10.11 -4.36 -28.00
C GLY A 336 9.62 -3.90 -26.62
N SER A 337 10.08 -2.76 -26.09
CA SER A 337 9.67 -2.24 -24.78
C SER A 337 9.41 -0.74 -24.89
N GLN A 338 8.23 -0.33 -24.44
CA GLN A 338 7.70 1.03 -24.47
C GLN A 338 8.78 2.09 -24.22
N PHE A 339 8.80 3.12 -25.06
CA PHE A 339 9.82 4.18 -25.10
C PHE A 339 9.86 4.98 -23.79
N VAL A 340 10.56 4.49 -22.77
CA VAL A 340 10.76 5.22 -21.51
C VAL A 340 11.87 6.23 -21.73
N MET A 341 11.49 7.42 -22.20
CA MET A 341 12.46 8.50 -22.40
C MET A 341 12.97 9.06 -21.06
N PHE A 342 12.19 8.93 -19.97
CA PHE A 342 12.56 9.42 -18.63
C PHE A 342 11.91 8.58 -17.53
N PRO A 343 12.68 7.69 -16.86
CA PRO A 343 12.20 6.90 -15.74
C PRO A 343 11.60 7.75 -14.60
N SER A 344 12.07 8.98 -14.39
CA SER A 344 11.53 9.89 -13.36
C SER A 344 10.05 10.25 -13.58
N LYS A 345 9.59 10.36 -14.83
CA LYS A 345 8.20 10.70 -15.16
C LYS A 345 7.24 9.59 -14.76
N ILE A 346 7.65 8.34 -14.92
CA ILE A 346 6.89 7.16 -14.51
C ILE A 346 6.81 7.09 -12.98
N LEU A 347 7.90 7.44 -12.29
CA LEU A 347 7.94 7.45 -10.83
C LEU A 347 7.11 8.57 -10.18
N LEU A 348 7.01 9.73 -10.84
CA LEU A 348 6.18 10.85 -10.38
C LEU A 348 4.73 10.77 -10.86
N GLU A 349 4.38 9.81 -11.71
CA GLU A 349 3.02 9.60 -12.18
C GLU A 349 2.13 9.18 -10.99
N GLY A 350 1.25 10.08 -10.56
CA GLY A 350 0.39 9.91 -9.38
C GLY A 350 0.81 10.73 -8.13
N TYR A 351 2.00 11.35 -8.12
CA TYR A 351 2.45 12.24 -7.03
C TYR A 351 2.24 13.73 -7.33
N THR A 352 1.78 14.10 -8.53
CA THR A 352 1.41 15.48 -8.85
C THR A 352 0.05 15.80 -8.22
N GLY A 353 0.05 16.47 -7.07
CA GLY A 353 -1.16 17.00 -6.45
C GLY A 353 -1.91 17.99 -7.37
N PRO A 354 -3.24 18.17 -7.17
CA PRO A 354 -4.09 18.98 -8.06
C PRO A 354 -3.73 20.49 -8.12
N ASP A 355 -2.83 20.98 -7.27
CA ASP A 355 -2.49 22.41 -7.17
C ASP A 355 -1.15 22.82 -7.80
N VAL A 356 -0.41 21.90 -8.41
CA VAL A 356 0.71 22.31 -9.26
C VAL A 356 0.12 22.75 -10.58
N LYS A 357 -0.17 24.05 -10.70
CA LYS A 357 -0.43 24.71 -11.98
C LYS A 357 0.57 24.17 -12.98
N ASN A 358 0.03 23.38 -13.90
CA ASN A 358 0.71 22.76 -15.00
C ASN A 358 1.29 23.91 -15.83
N TYR A 359 2.52 24.35 -15.54
CA TYR A 359 3.39 24.94 -16.54
C TYR A 359 3.81 23.81 -17.46
N ALA A 360 2.81 23.25 -18.14
CA ALA A 360 3.04 22.52 -19.35
C ALA A 360 3.76 23.52 -20.25
N TYR A 361 5.04 23.26 -20.50
CA TYR A 361 5.59 23.54 -21.82
C TYR A 361 4.77 22.69 -22.80
N GLN A 362 3.58 23.18 -23.13
CA GLN A 362 2.90 22.87 -24.37
C GLN A 362 3.80 23.45 -25.46
N ASN A 363 4.80 22.67 -25.86
CA ASN A 363 5.11 22.65 -27.28
C ASN A 363 3.91 21.95 -27.92
N GLU A 364 2.89 22.74 -28.22
CA GLU A 364 1.95 22.43 -29.29
C GLU A 364 2.80 22.22 -30.54
N ILE A 365 3.20 20.98 -30.77
CA ILE A 365 3.52 20.54 -32.12
C ILE A 365 2.17 20.51 -32.81
N ASP A 366 1.85 21.64 -33.42
CA ASP A 366 0.74 21.82 -34.34
C ASP A 366 0.88 20.79 -35.46
N SER A 367 0.28 19.62 -35.24
CA SER A 367 0.40 18.42 -36.07
C SER A 367 -0.53 18.51 -37.29
N LYS A 368 -0.81 19.73 -37.79
CA LYS A 368 -1.74 19.96 -38.90
C LYS A 368 -1.22 20.75 -40.09
N ASN A 369 0.06 21.13 -40.14
CA ASN A 369 0.63 21.83 -41.32
C ASN A 369 1.82 21.15 -41.99
N PHE A 370 2.04 19.84 -41.81
CA PHE A 370 3.19 19.14 -42.42
C PHE A 370 2.86 18.14 -43.54
N ASN A 371 1.65 18.17 -44.10
CA ASN A 371 1.25 17.24 -45.17
C ASN A 371 0.97 17.89 -46.54
N GLU A 372 1.30 19.16 -46.79
CA GLU A 372 1.13 19.76 -48.13
C GLU A 372 2.41 20.21 -48.86
N ASP A 373 3.59 20.19 -48.22
CA ASP A 373 4.83 20.67 -48.84
C ASP A 373 5.89 19.59 -49.12
N SER A 374 5.64 18.32 -48.77
CA SER A 374 6.57 17.22 -49.07
C SER A 374 6.42 16.63 -50.47
N GLU A 375 5.28 16.80 -51.15
CA GLU A 375 5.08 16.24 -52.50
C GLU A 375 5.58 17.14 -53.66
N LYS A 376 5.99 18.39 -53.40
CA LYS A 376 6.49 19.29 -54.46
C LYS A 376 8.01 19.31 -54.61
N ASN A 377 8.78 18.99 -53.58
CA ASN A 377 10.25 19.05 -53.64
C ASN A 377 10.91 17.80 -54.24
N ASP A 378 10.29 16.62 -54.16
CA ASP A 378 10.81 15.40 -54.82
C ASP A 378 10.71 15.46 -56.36
N SER A 379 9.86 16.34 -56.90
CA SER A 379 9.73 16.53 -58.35
C SER A 379 10.83 17.40 -58.98
N MET A 380 11.57 18.18 -58.17
CA MET A 380 12.68 19.04 -58.64
C MET A 380 14.05 18.39 -58.46
N GLU A 381 14.28 17.60 -57.40
CA GLU A 381 15.56 16.89 -57.20
C GLU A 381 15.74 15.70 -58.16
N SER A 382 14.65 15.02 -58.57
CA SER A 382 14.72 13.96 -59.57
C SER A 382 15.09 14.46 -60.98
N LYS A 383 14.86 15.75 -61.30
CA LYS A 383 15.20 16.33 -62.62
C LYS A 383 16.65 16.81 -62.70
N ASN A 384 17.26 17.20 -61.58
CA ASN A 384 18.66 17.65 -61.54
C ASN A 384 19.65 16.49 -61.43
N SER A 385 19.31 15.39 -60.76
CA SER A 385 20.17 14.19 -60.73
C SER A 385 20.24 13.47 -62.09
N GLY A 386 19.16 13.52 -62.89
CA GLY A 386 19.13 12.98 -64.26
C GLY A 386 19.99 13.76 -65.26
N LYS A 387 20.06 15.09 -65.15
CA LYS A 387 20.92 15.93 -66.01
C LYS A 387 22.41 15.78 -65.71
N PHE A 388 22.79 15.62 -64.44
CA PHE A 388 24.18 15.40 -64.05
C PHE A 388 24.71 14.03 -64.48
N ARG A 389 23.85 13.00 -64.46
CA ARG A 389 24.21 11.64 -64.90
C ARG A 389 24.33 11.53 -66.43
N ALA A 390 23.55 12.31 -67.19
CA ALA A 390 23.65 12.38 -68.65
C ALA A 390 24.92 13.12 -69.14
N MET A 391 25.36 14.20 -68.47
CA MET A 391 26.59 14.90 -68.84
C MET A 391 27.85 14.05 -68.63
N ILE A 392 27.90 13.22 -67.57
CA ILE A 392 29.06 12.36 -67.28
C ILE A 392 29.15 11.18 -68.27
N SER A 393 28.03 10.69 -68.80
CA SER A 393 28.04 9.62 -69.81
C SER A 393 28.43 10.10 -71.21
N THR A 394 28.24 11.38 -71.51
CA THR A 394 28.50 11.94 -72.86
C THR A 394 29.95 12.41 -73.03
N THR A 395 30.69 12.63 -71.94
CA THR A 395 32.10 13.03 -71.97
C THR A 395 33.07 11.84 -71.96
N PHE A 396 32.63 10.64 -71.59
CA PHE A 396 33.48 9.44 -71.55
C PHE A 396 33.48 8.58 -72.83
N THR A 397 32.66 8.89 -73.83
CA THR A 397 32.58 8.12 -75.08
C THR A 397 33.33 8.73 -76.27
N LYS A 398 34.14 9.77 -76.05
CA LYS A 398 34.89 10.44 -77.14
C LYS A 398 36.42 10.50 -76.94
N VAL A 399 36.97 9.61 -76.13
CA VAL A 399 38.43 9.35 -76.04
C VAL A 399 38.64 7.84 -76.07
N GLY A 400 38.51 7.24 -77.26
CA GLY A 400 38.62 5.79 -77.40
C GLY A 400 38.65 5.31 -78.85
N HIS A 401 39.18 6.10 -79.79
CA HIS A 401 39.51 5.61 -81.13
C HIS A 401 40.74 6.35 -81.66
N ALA A 402 41.92 5.87 -81.29
CA ALA A 402 43.13 5.97 -82.08
C ALA A 402 44.16 4.97 -81.52
N THR A 403 44.88 4.29 -82.43
CA THR A 403 46.04 3.41 -82.20
C THR A 403 45.77 1.96 -81.81
N ALA A 404 45.41 1.15 -82.81
CA ALA A 404 45.84 -0.26 -82.88
C ALA A 404 46.58 -0.43 -84.22
N GLY A 405 47.88 -0.20 -84.19
CA GLY A 405 48.81 -0.44 -85.30
C GLY A 405 49.72 -1.62 -84.95
N ALA A 406 49.66 -2.63 -85.81
CA ALA A 406 50.78 -3.43 -86.31
C ALA A 406 51.82 -3.98 -85.31
N VAL A 407 51.67 -5.27 -84.96
CA VAL A 407 52.79 -6.22 -84.87
C VAL A 407 52.33 -7.55 -85.48
N MET A 408 52.35 -7.62 -86.81
CA MET A 408 52.97 -8.65 -87.67
C MET A 408 52.67 -8.32 -89.12
#